data_AF-A0AAI9V6S6-F1
#
_entry.id   AF-A0AAI9V6S6-F1
#
_cell.length_a   1.000
_cell.length_b   1.000
_cell.length_c   1.000
_cell.angle_alpha   90.00
_cell.angle_beta   90.00
_cell.angle_gamma   90.00
#
_symmetry.space_group_name_H-M   'P 1'
#
loop_
_entity.id
_entity.type
_entity.pdbx_description
1 polymer ?
#
loop_
_entity_poly.entity_id
_entity_poly.type
_entity_poly.pdbx_seq_one_letter_code
_entity_poly.pdbx_strand_id
1 'polypeptide(L)'
;MFIPSPHAETRISALQQLIRDYPLGVLTTAIPSDVHPLILASHIPFVLDVEDETSDEELGRLRGHLARQNPQSKAMIEAVQSAGTESTTLDQEVLVLFTAAPHHYVTPKFYTETKPTTAKVVPTWNYAAVQAYGRATIYFDSKSETVSGFLSKQIDDLSRHTETSVMDYTGKGDRPGPWKVADAPERYIELMKKNIVGIEIAIDRLEGKFKMSQEMRKGDREGVIRGFQSLGSDGGQAIAALVQERSDMKELAKTI
;
A
#
# COMPACT_ATOMS: atom_id res chain seq x y z
N MET A 1 12.28 2.20 6.59
CA MET A 1 13.24 1.37 5.81
C MET A 1 14.52 2.16 5.47
N PHE A 2 15.64 1.53 5.05
CA PHE A 2 16.79 2.29 4.53
C PHE A 2 16.54 2.77 3.09
N ILE A 3 16.56 4.10 2.90
CA ILE A 3 16.25 4.77 1.64
C ILE A 3 17.41 5.69 1.25
N PRO A 4 18.29 5.27 0.33
CA PRO A 4 19.26 6.19 -0.28
C PRO A 4 18.53 7.36 -0.95
N SER A 5 19.11 8.56 -0.90
CA SER A 5 18.52 9.78 -1.48
C SER A 5 18.00 9.63 -2.92
N PRO A 6 18.71 8.97 -3.86
CA PRO A 6 18.20 8.77 -5.23
C PRO A 6 16.91 7.95 -5.34
N HIS A 7 16.56 7.21 -4.28
CA HIS A 7 15.40 6.32 -4.24
C HIS A 7 14.29 6.85 -3.34
N ALA A 8 14.52 7.96 -2.63
CA ALA A 8 13.52 8.56 -1.76
C ALA A 8 12.44 9.25 -2.59
N GLU A 9 11.18 8.89 -2.33
CA GLU A 9 10.03 9.68 -2.76
C GLU A 9 9.45 10.36 -1.54
N THR A 10 9.41 11.69 -1.57
CA THR A 10 8.96 12.52 -0.45
C THR A 10 7.66 13.23 -0.74
N ARG A 11 7.16 13.20 -2.00
CA ARG A 11 5.89 13.82 -2.36
C ARG A 11 4.75 12.95 -1.83
N ILE A 12 4.01 13.47 -0.86
CA ILE A 12 2.91 12.76 -0.20
C ILE A 12 1.87 12.28 -1.21
N SER A 13 1.49 13.12 -2.17
CA SER A 13 0.57 12.75 -3.26
C SER A 13 1.02 11.51 -4.05
N ALA A 14 2.32 11.36 -4.34
CA ALA A 14 2.84 10.18 -5.03
C ALA A 14 2.81 8.92 -4.15
N LEU A 15 2.99 9.05 -2.83
CA LEU A 15 2.91 7.94 -1.89
C LEU A 15 1.46 7.48 -1.70
N GLN A 16 0.55 8.44 -1.56
CA GLN A 16 -0.89 8.18 -1.46
C GLN A 16 -1.43 7.54 -2.75
N GLN A 17 -0.97 8.00 -3.92
CA GLN A 17 -1.33 7.36 -5.19
C GLN A 17 -0.88 5.91 -5.23
N LEU A 18 0.36 5.59 -4.80
CA LEU A 18 0.81 4.20 -4.72
C LEU A 18 -0.09 3.37 -3.80
N ILE A 19 -0.49 3.90 -2.64
CA ILE A 19 -1.42 3.20 -1.74
C ILE A 19 -2.76 2.92 -2.44
N ARG A 20 -3.31 3.88 -3.20
CA ARG A 20 -4.57 3.71 -3.93
C ARG A 20 -4.46 2.70 -5.07
N ASP A 21 -3.36 2.73 -5.82
CA ASP A 21 -3.10 1.81 -6.94
C ASP A 21 -2.83 0.38 -6.47
N TYR A 22 -2.24 0.21 -5.29
CA TYR A 22 -1.89 -1.08 -4.70
C TYR A 22 -2.47 -1.22 -3.28
N PRO A 23 -3.80 -1.29 -3.12
CA PRO A 23 -4.46 -1.17 -1.81
C PRO A 23 -4.29 -2.38 -0.90
N LEU A 24 -3.76 -3.51 -1.40
CA LEU A 24 -3.46 -4.69 -0.61
C LEU A 24 -2.14 -4.48 0.17
N GLY A 25 -2.26 -4.01 1.41
CA GLY A 25 -1.13 -3.78 2.31
C GLY A 25 -0.84 -4.98 3.21
N VAL A 26 0.36 -5.00 3.78
CA VAL A 26 0.75 -5.95 4.83
C VAL A 26 0.75 -5.22 6.18
N LEU A 27 -0.32 -5.41 6.96
CA LEU A 27 -0.42 -4.87 8.33
C LEU A 27 0.44 -5.69 9.28
N THR A 28 1.45 -5.06 9.86
CA THR A 28 2.37 -5.64 10.83
C THR A 28 2.18 -5.00 12.20
N THR A 29 2.04 -5.84 13.22
CA THR A 29 1.91 -5.44 14.63
C THR A 29 2.94 -6.18 15.47
N ALA A 30 3.47 -5.51 16.50
CA ALA A 30 4.35 -6.10 17.50
C ALA A 30 3.73 -5.97 18.89
N ILE A 31 2.84 -6.91 19.26
CA ILE A 31 2.02 -6.84 20.48
C ILE A 31 2.40 -7.99 21.40
N PRO A 32 2.88 -7.72 22.63
CA PRO A 32 3.14 -8.78 23.61
C PRO A 32 1.86 -9.57 23.93
N SER A 33 1.95 -10.90 23.90
CA SER A 33 0.84 -11.80 24.24
C SER A 33 1.41 -13.14 24.73
N ASP A 34 0.74 -13.76 25.71
CA ASP A 34 1.10 -15.07 26.22
C ASP A 34 0.65 -16.21 25.27
N VAL A 35 -0.30 -15.94 24.38
CA VAL A 35 -0.96 -16.93 23.52
C VAL A 35 -0.75 -16.68 22.03
N HIS A 36 -0.28 -15.49 21.65
CA HIS A 36 -0.05 -15.10 20.25
C HIS A 36 1.41 -14.71 20.02
N PRO A 37 1.96 -14.94 18.81
CA PRO A 37 3.30 -14.46 18.46
C PRO A 37 3.40 -12.95 18.63
N LEU A 38 4.56 -12.48 19.13
CA LEU A 38 4.84 -11.05 19.29
C LEU A 38 4.64 -10.29 17.98
N ILE A 39 5.20 -10.79 16.88
CA ILE A 39 5.10 -10.17 15.56
C ILE A 39 4.10 -10.94 14.73
N LEU A 40 3.06 -10.25 14.26
CA LEU A 40 2.05 -10.78 13.36
C LEU A 40 1.92 -9.87 12.15
N ALA A 41 1.69 -10.49 11.00
CA ALA A 41 1.51 -9.79 9.73
C ALA A 41 0.34 -10.41 8.94
N SER A 42 -0.58 -9.56 8.47
CA SER A 42 -1.71 -9.98 7.62
C SER A 42 -1.76 -9.13 6.36
N HIS A 43 -2.01 -9.78 5.22
CA HIS A 43 -2.37 -9.08 3.99
C HIS A 43 -3.82 -8.64 4.08
N ILE A 44 -4.07 -7.33 4.06
CA ILE A 44 -5.43 -6.78 4.06
C ILE A 44 -5.55 -5.61 3.09
N PRO A 45 -6.69 -5.49 2.40
CA PRO A 45 -6.99 -4.32 1.60
C PRO A 45 -7.32 -3.12 2.49
N PHE A 46 -6.83 -1.95 2.09
CA PHE A 46 -7.09 -0.68 2.76
C PHE A 46 -7.75 0.33 1.81
N VAL A 47 -8.60 1.16 2.40
CA VAL A 47 -9.02 2.44 1.82
C VAL A 47 -8.18 3.54 2.47
N LEU A 48 -7.67 4.47 1.66
CA LEU A 48 -7.00 5.67 2.14
C LEU A 48 -7.99 6.85 2.09
N ASP A 49 -8.24 7.46 3.24
CA ASP A 49 -8.99 8.72 3.34
C ASP A 49 -8.02 9.89 3.48
N VAL A 50 -8.27 10.93 2.70
CA VAL A 50 -7.61 12.24 2.78
C VAL A 50 -8.72 13.28 2.72
N GLU A 51 -8.77 14.20 3.67
CA GLU A 51 -9.79 15.25 3.76
C GLU A 51 -9.55 16.36 2.74
N ASP A 52 -8.30 16.80 2.59
CA ASP A 52 -7.84 17.78 1.60
C ASP A 52 -6.82 17.14 0.63
N GLU A 53 -7.31 16.64 -0.50
CA GLU A 53 -6.48 16.09 -1.58
C GLU A 53 -5.52 17.11 -2.22
N THR A 54 -5.65 18.40 -1.89
CA THR A 54 -4.73 19.45 -2.36
C THR A 54 -3.62 19.76 -1.35
N SER A 55 -3.69 19.21 -0.15
CA SER A 55 -2.69 19.37 0.90
C SER A 55 -1.44 18.54 0.60
N ASP A 56 -0.28 19.19 0.63
CA ASP A 56 1.02 18.52 0.55
C ASP A 56 1.51 18.03 1.92
N GLU A 57 0.74 18.21 3.00
CA GLU A 57 1.11 17.84 4.37
C GLU A 57 0.22 16.74 4.97
N GLU A 58 -1.03 16.63 4.49
CA GLU A 58 -1.98 15.66 5.03
C GLU A 58 -1.61 14.24 4.61
N LEU A 59 -1.28 13.38 5.58
CA LEU A 59 -0.88 11.99 5.30
C LEU A 59 -2.08 11.08 5.03
N GLY A 60 -3.20 11.32 5.72
CA GLY A 60 -4.44 10.56 5.61
C GLY A 60 -4.63 9.48 6.68
N ARG A 61 -5.71 8.70 6.52
CA ARG A 61 -6.10 7.58 7.40
C ARG A 61 -6.32 6.32 6.57
N LEU A 62 -5.85 5.18 7.07
CA LEU A 62 -6.12 3.88 6.45
C LEU A 62 -7.29 3.19 7.16
N ARG A 63 -8.28 2.73 6.41
CA ARG A 63 -9.37 1.89 6.92
C ARG A 63 -9.34 0.50 6.29
N GLY A 64 -9.28 -0.51 7.14
CA GLY A 64 -9.30 -1.92 6.76
C GLY A 64 -10.17 -2.73 7.71
N HIS A 65 -10.22 -4.04 7.48
CA HIS A 65 -10.80 -4.97 8.43
C HIS A 65 -10.05 -6.30 8.41
N LEU A 66 -10.15 -7.03 9.52
CA LEU A 66 -9.65 -8.39 9.66
C LEU A 66 -10.79 -9.32 10.07
N ALA A 67 -10.67 -10.60 9.71
CA ALA A 67 -11.53 -11.62 10.29
C ALA A 67 -11.31 -11.66 11.82
N ARG A 68 -12.39 -11.70 12.59
CA ARG A 68 -12.35 -11.77 14.07
C ARG A 68 -11.62 -13.01 14.60
N GLN A 69 -11.54 -14.06 13.79
CA GLN A 69 -10.81 -15.28 14.14
C GLN A 69 -9.30 -15.15 13.95
N ASN A 70 -8.83 -14.13 13.22
CA ASN A 70 -7.40 -13.91 12.97
C ASN A 70 -6.67 -13.64 14.31
N PRO A 71 -5.60 -14.39 14.65
CA PRO A 71 -4.81 -14.16 15.86
C PRO A 71 -4.34 -12.71 16.04
N GLN A 72 -4.02 -12.01 14.95
CA GLN A 72 -3.63 -10.60 14.99
C GLN A 72 -4.76 -9.70 15.47
N SER A 73 -6.01 -9.96 15.04
CA SER A 73 -7.17 -9.21 15.53
C SER A 73 -7.43 -9.47 17.01
N LYS A 74 -7.23 -10.72 17.48
CA LYS A 74 -7.38 -11.08 18.90
C LYS A 74 -6.33 -10.40 19.77
N ALA A 75 -5.06 -10.45 19.37
CA ALA A 75 -3.98 -9.78 20.07
C ALA A 75 -4.21 -8.27 20.19
N MET A 76 -4.70 -7.61 19.13
CA MET A 76 -5.05 -6.18 19.18
C MET A 76 -6.21 -5.89 20.13
N ILE A 77 -7.27 -6.70 20.12
CA ILE A 77 -8.42 -6.54 21.03
C ILE A 77 -7.98 -6.73 22.49
N GLU A 78 -7.23 -7.79 22.78
CA GLU A 78 -6.72 -8.07 24.11
C GLU A 78 -5.84 -6.92 24.63
N ALA A 79 -4.96 -6.39 23.78
CA ALA A 79 -4.08 -5.27 24.13
C ALA A 79 -4.87 -4.02 24.54
N VAL A 80 -5.85 -3.58 23.72
CA VAL A 80 -6.64 -2.39 24.04
C VAL A 80 -7.55 -2.59 25.26
N GLN A 81 -8.04 -3.81 25.48
CA GLN A 81 -8.82 -4.16 26.68
C GLN A 81 -7.95 -4.17 27.95
N SER A 82 -6.72 -4.69 27.86
CA SER A 82 -5.79 -4.75 29.00
C SER A 82 -5.25 -3.39 29.44
N ALA A 83 -5.25 -2.39 28.54
CA ALA A 83 -4.79 -1.04 28.85
C ALA A 83 -5.66 -0.35 29.92
N GLY A 84 -6.89 -0.84 30.16
CA GLY A 84 -7.77 -0.32 31.21
C GLY A 84 -8.29 1.10 30.93
N THR A 85 -8.17 1.59 29.69
CA THR A 85 -8.69 2.88 29.24
C THR A 85 -9.97 2.71 28.42
N GLU A 86 -10.76 3.77 28.26
CA GLU A 86 -11.91 3.76 27.32
C GLU A 86 -11.47 3.80 25.84
N SER A 87 -10.18 4.03 25.56
CA SER A 87 -9.64 4.08 24.21
C SER A 87 -9.52 2.67 23.61
N THR A 88 -9.98 2.51 22.37
CA THR A 88 -9.73 1.31 21.57
C THR A 88 -8.54 1.48 20.62
N THR A 89 -7.64 2.44 20.91
CA THR A 89 -6.44 2.71 20.12
C THR A 89 -5.22 2.07 20.75
N LEU A 90 -4.39 1.39 19.95
CA LEU A 90 -3.13 0.83 20.39
C LEU A 90 -2.14 1.94 20.80
N ASP A 91 -1.40 1.68 21.87
CA ASP A 91 -0.32 2.57 22.31
C ASP A 91 0.90 2.49 21.40
N GLN A 92 1.20 1.29 20.89
CA GLN A 92 2.32 1.03 20.00
C GLN A 92 1.98 1.39 18.55
N GLU A 93 3.00 1.83 17.81
CA GLU A 93 2.88 2.03 16.36
C GLU A 93 2.65 0.70 15.64
N VAL A 94 1.93 0.76 14.53
CA VAL A 94 1.77 -0.32 13.56
C VAL A 94 2.43 0.09 12.24
N LEU A 95 2.79 -0.90 11.42
CA LEU A 95 3.33 -0.68 10.08
C LEU A 95 2.42 -1.32 9.05
N VAL A 96 2.05 -0.57 8.00
CA VAL A 96 1.49 -1.12 6.77
C VAL A 96 2.48 -0.98 5.63
N LEU A 97 2.86 -2.09 5.02
CA LEU A 97 3.71 -2.10 3.83
C LEU A 97 2.87 -2.28 2.57
N PHE A 98 2.90 -1.30 1.67
CA PHE A 98 2.35 -1.35 0.33
C PHE A 98 3.49 -1.54 -0.67
N THR A 99 3.36 -2.49 -1.59
CA THR A 99 4.38 -2.77 -2.62
C THR A 99 3.74 -2.69 -3.98
N ALA A 100 4.31 -1.85 -4.86
CA ALA A 100 3.83 -1.71 -6.22
C ALA A 100 4.18 -2.93 -7.07
N ALA A 101 3.29 -3.27 -8.00
CA ALA A 101 3.54 -4.19 -9.09
C ALA A 101 3.42 -3.43 -10.44
N PRO A 102 4.39 -3.51 -11.35
CA PRO A 102 5.47 -4.49 -11.37
C PRO A 102 6.68 -4.11 -10.52
N HIS A 103 7.40 -5.13 -10.08
CA HIS A 103 8.78 -5.07 -9.63
C HIS A 103 9.59 -6.13 -10.39
N HIS A 104 10.86 -5.87 -10.69
CA HIS A 104 11.63 -6.78 -11.55
C HIS A 104 13.11 -6.82 -11.22
N TYR A 105 13.70 -8.00 -11.38
CA TYR A 105 15.15 -8.18 -11.40
C TYR A 105 15.80 -7.42 -12.56
N VAL A 106 16.82 -6.63 -12.27
CA VAL A 106 17.65 -5.92 -13.25
C VAL A 106 18.96 -6.69 -13.41
N THR A 107 19.14 -7.27 -14.60
CA THR A 107 20.41 -7.94 -14.94
C THR A 107 21.49 -6.91 -15.27
N PRO A 108 22.76 -7.14 -14.87
CA PRO A 108 23.88 -6.29 -15.27
C PRO A 108 24.07 -6.19 -16.78
N LYS A 109 23.50 -7.12 -17.57
CA LYS A 109 23.53 -7.06 -19.03
C LYS A 109 22.82 -5.83 -19.60
N PHE A 110 21.91 -5.21 -18.84
CA PHE A 110 21.19 -4.01 -19.29
C PHE A 110 22.01 -2.72 -19.15
N TYR A 111 23.10 -2.71 -18.39
CA TYR A 111 23.94 -1.53 -18.21
C TYR A 111 24.86 -1.34 -19.41
N THR A 112 24.38 -0.62 -20.43
CA THR A 112 25.06 -0.46 -21.72
C THR A 112 26.18 0.57 -21.72
N GLU A 113 26.35 1.36 -20.66
CA GLU A 113 27.40 2.37 -20.54
C GLU A 113 28.50 1.94 -19.54
N THR A 114 28.13 1.58 -18.31
CA THR A 114 29.11 1.27 -17.26
C THR A 114 29.77 -0.11 -17.44
N LYS A 115 29.02 -1.11 -17.94
CA LYS A 115 29.54 -2.47 -18.12
C LYS A 115 30.67 -2.54 -19.15
N PRO A 116 30.55 -2.02 -20.39
CA PRO A 116 31.64 -2.09 -21.36
C PRO A 116 32.84 -1.23 -20.97
N THR A 117 32.65 -0.20 -20.14
CA THR A 117 33.73 0.73 -19.75
C THR A 117 34.52 0.25 -18.54
N THR A 118 33.87 -0.29 -17.50
CA THR A 118 34.53 -0.66 -16.24
C THR A 118 34.22 -2.06 -15.74
N ALA A 119 33.16 -2.69 -16.25
CA ALA A 119 32.57 -3.92 -15.74
C ALA A 119 32.16 -3.91 -14.25
N LYS A 120 32.23 -2.75 -13.56
CA LYS A 120 31.87 -2.61 -12.14
C LYS A 120 30.36 -2.44 -11.97
N VAL A 121 29.62 -3.50 -12.24
CA VAL A 121 28.16 -3.54 -12.18
C VAL A 121 27.68 -4.77 -11.41
N VAL A 122 26.57 -4.63 -10.69
CA VAL A 122 25.97 -5.71 -9.88
C VAL A 122 24.48 -5.87 -10.20
N PRO A 123 23.94 -7.09 -10.07
CA PRO A 123 22.51 -7.32 -10.25
C PRO A 123 21.70 -6.65 -9.14
N THR A 124 20.45 -6.30 -9.45
CA THR A 124 19.57 -5.71 -8.42
C THR A 124 18.09 -5.93 -8.75
N TRP A 125 17.22 -5.30 -7.96
CA TRP A 125 15.77 -5.25 -8.21
C TRP A 125 15.32 -3.80 -8.31
N ASN A 126 14.46 -3.54 -9.28
CA ASN A 126 13.65 -2.33 -9.35
C ASN A 126 12.28 -2.61 -8.74
N TYR A 127 11.84 -1.72 -7.85
CA TYR A 127 10.56 -1.82 -7.15
C TYR A 127 10.17 -0.45 -6.57
N ALA A 128 8.89 -0.28 -6.27
CA ALA A 128 8.39 0.83 -5.46
C ALA A 128 7.60 0.31 -4.26
N ALA A 129 7.75 0.97 -3.11
CA ALA A 129 7.06 0.61 -1.89
C ALA A 129 6.82 1.82 -0.99
N VAL A 130 5.74 1.75 -0.21
CA VAL A 130 5.38 2.72 0.82
C VAL A 130 5.24 1.99 2.16
N GLN A 131 5.92 2.49 3.17
CA GLN A 131 5.70 2.11 4.56
C GLN A 131 4.88 3.21 5.23
N ALA A 132 3.66 2.86 5.67
CA ALA A 132 2.81 3.74 6.47
C ALA A 132 2.88 3.33 7.94
N TYR A 133 3.29 4.26 8.78
CA TYR A 133 3.35 4.11 10.22
C TYR A 133 2.23 4.92 10.86
N GLY A 134 1.72 4.44 11.99
CA GLY A 134 0.64 5.11 12.69
C GLY A 134 0.14 4.33 13.89
N ARG A 135 -0.93 4.81 14.51
CA ARG A 135 -1.62 4.11 15.61
C ARG A 135 -2.95 3.57 15.14
N ALA A 136 -3.24 2.32 15.51
CA ALA A 136 -4.46 1.65 15.08
C ALA A 136 -5.57 1.76 16.12
N THR A 137 -6.73 2.28 15.73
CA THR A 137 -8.00 2.21 16.47
C THR A 137 -8.78 0.98 16.02
N ILE A 138 -9.19 0.16 16.99
CA ILE A 138 -9.80 -1.15 16.76
C ILE A 138 -11.31 -1.08 17.01
N TYR A 139 -12.10 -1.41 15.99
CA TYR A 139 -13.56 -1.40 16.01
C TYR A 139 -14.09 -2.83 16.09
N PHE A 140 -14.26 -3.34 17.32
CA PHE A 140 -14.54 -4.76 17.56
C PHE A 140 -15.86 -5.06 18.28
N ASP A 141 -16.52 -4.10 18.91
CA ASP A 141 -17.80 -4.34 19.59
C ASP A 141 -18.95 -4.47 18.56
N SER A 142 -19.36 -5.72 18.32
CA SER A 142 -20.45 -6.04 17.38
C SER A 142 -21.82 -5.49 17.76
N LYS A 143 -22.00 -4.97 18.98
CA LYS A 143 -23.25 -4.36 19.45
C LYS A 143 -23.23 -2.83 19.35
N SER A 144 -22.07 -2.24 19.05
CA SER A 144 -21.90 -0.79 18.96
C SER A 144 -22.35 -0.26 17.60
N GLU A 145 -23.24 0.73 17.62
CA GLU A 145 -23.70 1.42 16.41
C GLU A 145 -22.53 2.14 15.70
N THR A 146 -21.60 2.73 16.48
CA THR A 146 -20.40 3.36 15.93
C THR A 146 -19.53 2.36 15.17
N VAL A 147 -19.36 1.14 15.71
CA VAL A 147 -18.61 0.07 15.04
C VAL A 147 -19.35 -0.40 13.78
N SER A 148 -20.67 -0.55 13.85
CA SER A 148 -21.49 -0.91 12.68
C SER A 148 -21.39 0.14 11.57
N GLY A 149 -21.48 1.42 11.92
CA GLY A 149 -21.34 2.54 10.99
C GLY A 149 -19.96 2.60 10.35
N PHE A 150 -18.89 2.46 11.15
CA PHE A 150 -17.50 2.38 10.66
C PHE A 150 -17.36 1.24 9.64
N LEU A 151 -17.76 0.02 10.01
CA LEU A 151 -17.66 -1.15 9.15
C LEU A 151 -18.46 -0.98 7.87
N SER A 152 -19.68 -0.43 7.95
CA SER A 152 -20.54 -0.22 6.78
C SER A 152 -19.93 0.77 5.79
N LYS A 153 -19.36 1.88 6.28
CA LYS A 153 -18.63 2.83 5.43
C LYS A 153 -17.38 2.18 4.84
N GLN A 154 -16.60 1.45 5.65
CA GLN A 154 -15.35 0.83 5.23
C GLN A 154 -15.56 -0.22 4.13
N ILE A 155 -16.55 -1.11 4.28
CA ILE A 155 -16.83 -2.14 3.27
C ILE A 155 -17.41 -1.56 1.98
N ASP A 156 -18.24 -0.51 2.05
CA ASP A 156 -18.81 0.14 0.87
C ASP A 156 -17.73 0.86 0.06
N ASP A 157 -16.91 1.68 0.72
CA ASP A 157 -15.82 2.41 0.07
C ASP A 157 -14.79 1.45 -0.51
N LEU A 158 -14.43 0.38 0.22
CA LEU A 158 -13.48 -0.60 -0.26
C LEU A 158 -14.01 -1.34 -1.49
N SER A 159 -15.26 -1.83 -1.43
CA SER A 159 -15.88 -2.54 -2.55
C SER A 159 -15.94 -1.63 -3.77
N ARG A 160 -16.37 -0.37 -3.59
CA ARG A 160 -16.42 0.62 -4.67
C ARG A 160 -15.04 0.87 -5.28
N HIS A 161 -14.01 1.07 -4.45
CA HIS A 161 -12.64 1.28 -4.91
C HIS A 161 -12.14 0.08 -5.72
N THR A 162 -12.32 -1.15 -5.23
CA THR A 162 -11.83 -2.34 -5.93
C THR A 162 -12.62 -2.63 -7.21
N GLU A 163 -13.94 -2.48 -7.18
CA GLU A 163 -14.78 -2.70 -8.36
C GLU A 163 -14.47 -1.68 -9.47
N THR A 164 -14.16 -0.43 -9.11
CA THR A 164 -13.92 0.63 -10.11
C THR A 164 -12.45 0.80 -10.48
N SER A 165 -11.55 0.91 -9.52
CA SER A 165 -10.13 1.22 -9.76
C SER A 165 -9.31 -0.02 -10.14
N VAL A 166 -9.70 -1.22 -9.68
CA VAL A 166 -8.96 -2.46 -9.94
C VAL A 166 -9.63 -3.29 -11.03
N MET A 167 -10.94 -3.52 -10.92
CA MET A 167 -11.69 -4.32 -11.90
C MET A 167 -12.16 -3.51 -13.12
N ASP A 168 -12.16 -2.18 -13.03
CA ASP A 168 -12.66 -1.28 -14.08
C ASP A 168 -14.14 -1.50 -14.42
N TYR A 169 -14.93 -1.97 -13.44
CA TYR A 169 -16.37 -2.18 -13.56
C TYR A 169 -17.09 -0.85 -13.32
N THR A 170 -17.02 0.03 -14.32
CA THR A 170 -17.51 1.42 -14.22
C THR A 170 -18.92 1.63 -14.76
N GLY A 171 -19.50 0.64 -15.45
CA GLY A 171 -20.77 0.76 -16.16
C GLY A 171 -20.74 1.69 -17.38
N LYS A 172 -19.55 2.11 -17.83
CA LYS A 172 -19.36 3.01 -18.98
C LYS A 172 -18.93 2.22 -20.21
N GLY A 173 -19.56 2.49 -21.35
CA GLY A 173 -19.31 1.75 -22.59
C GLY A 173 -19.72 0.28 -22.43
N ASP A 174 -18.83 -0.64 -22.79
CA ASP A 174 -19.06 -2.09 -22.69
C ASP A 174 -18.65 -2.68 -21.32
N ARG A 175 -18.22 -1.84 -20.36
CA ARG A 175 -17.80 -2.29 -19.03
C ARG A 175 -19.03 -2.59 -18.15
N PRO A 176 -19.03 -3.69 -17.38
CA PRO A 176 -20.10 -3.96 -16.43
C PRO A 176 -20.15 -2.89 -15.33
N GLY A 177 -21.31 -2.75 -14.68
CA GLY A 177 -21.45 -1.88 -13.51
C GLY A 177 -20.77 -2.47 -12.27
N PRO A 178 -20.37 -1.62 -11.30
CA PRO A 178 -19.72 -2.10 -10.08
C PRO A 178 -20.73 -2.84 -9.21
N TRP A 179 -20.32 -3.97 -8.62
CA TRP A 179 -21.08 -4.60 -7.54
C TRP A 179 -21.11 -3.69 -6.32
N LYS A 180 -22.27 -3.58 -5.66
CA LYS A 180 -22.45 -2.80 -4.44
C LYS A 180 -22.72 -3.73 -3.27
N VAL A 181 -22.26 -3.33 -2.08
CA VAL A 181 -22.53 -4.07 -0.84
C VAL A 181 -24.03 -4.29 -0.65
N ALA A 182 -24.84 -3.28 -0.98
CA ALA A 182 -26.31 -3.34 -0.92
C ALA A 182 -26.98 -4.31 -1.92
N ASP A 183 -26.23 -4.87 -2.89
CA ASP A 183 -26.74 -5.92 -3.76
C ASP A 183 -26.86 -7.28 -3.02
N ALA A 184 -26.18 -7.42 -1.86
CA ALA A 184 -26.37 -8.55 -0.96
C ALA A 184 -27.57 -8.33 0.00
N PRO A 185 -28.23 -9.40 0.48
CA PRO A 185 -29.31 -9.27 1.45
C PRO A 185 -28.84 -8.60 2.75
N GLU A 186 -29.62 -7.63 3.26
CA GLU A 186 -29.29 -6.85 4.47
C GLU A 186 -28.92 -7.75 5.67
N ARG A 187 -29.75 -8.76 5.95
CA ARG A 187 -29.49 -9.72 7.04
C ARG A 187 -28.17 -10.47 6.85
N TYR A 188 -27.76 -10.74 5.62
CA TYR A 188 -26.49 -11.38 5.32
C TYR A 188 -25.32 -10.44 5.60
N ILE A 189 -25.41 -9.18 5.17
CA ILE A 189 -24.41 -8.14 5.47
C ILE A 189 -24.23 -7.99 6.98
N GLU A 190 -25.32 -7.87 7.74
CA GLU A 190 -25.27 -7.76 9.21
C GLU A 190 -24.62 -8.98 9.89
N LEU A 191 -24.86 -10.19 9.38
CA LEU A 191 -24.21 -11.40 9.88
C LEU A 191 -22.72 -11.42 9.55
N MET A 192 -22.32 -10.99 8.35
CA MET A 192 -20.91 -10.94 7.95
C MET A 192 -20.13 -9.89 8.72
N LYS A 193 -20.72 -8.71 9.00
CA LYS A 193 -20.09 -7.67 9.83
C LYS A 193 -19.68 -8.18 11.22
N LYS A 194 -20.45 -9.10 11.82
CA LYS A 194 -20.11 -9.69 13.13
C LYS A 194 -18.82 -10.54 13.09
N ASN A 195 -18.45 -11.05 11.92
CA ASN A 195 -17.28 -11.90 11.73
C ASN A 195 -15.99 -11.11 11.45
N ILE A 196 -16.07 -9.79 11.35
CA ILE A 196 -14.91 -8.93 11.13
C ILE A 196 -14.70 -7.93 12.28
N VAL A 197 -13.51 -7.35 12.28
CA VAL A 197 -13.04 -6.31 13.19
C VAL A 197 -12.50 -5.18 12.31
N GLY A 198 -13.01 -3.97 12.52
CA GLY A 198 -12.57 -2.80 11.79
C GLY A 198 -11.25 -2.28 12.34
N ILE A 199 -10.38 -1.77 11.46
CA ILE A 199 -9.08 -1.20 11.80
C ILE A 199 -9.01 0.16 11.13
N GLU A 200 -8.82 1.22 11.90
CA GLU A 200 -8.44 2.54 11.39
C GLU A 200 -7.01 2.83 11.83
N ILE A 201 -6.18 3.35 10.95
CA ILE A 201 -4.81 3.77 11.26
C ILE A 201 -4.68 5.24 10.91
N ALA A 202 -4.51 6.08 11.92
CA ALA A 202 -4.09 7.46 11.73
C ALA A 202 -2.61 7.46 11.35
N ILE A 203 -2.29 7.86 10.12
CA ILE A 203 -0.91 7.84 9.62
C ILE A 203 -0.14 9.00 10.26
N ASP A 204 0.96 8.68 10.94
CA ASP A 204 1.88 9.68 11.49
C ASP A 204 3.14 9.87 10.63
N ARG A 205 3.44 8.88 9.77
CA ARG A 205 4.63 8.90 8.92
C ARG A 205 4.45 8.01 7.69
N LEU A 206 4.78 8.56 6.53
CA LEU A 206 4.94 7.83 5.27
C LEU A 206 6.41 7.80 4.86
N GLU A 207 6.93 6.62 4.54
CA GLU A 207 8.27 6.45 3.96
C GLU A 207 8.15 5.79 2.59
N GLY A 208 8.55 6.51 1.53
CA GLY A 208 8.45 6.07 0.14
C GLY A 208 9.80 5.72 -0.48
N LYS A 209 9.90 4.52 -1.05
CA LYS A 209 11.08 4.10 -1.81
C LYS A 209 10.72 3.71 -3.22
N PHE A 210 11.24 4.44 -4.19
CA PHE A 210 11.15 4.15 -5.62
C PHE A 210 12.55 3.87 -6.13
N LYS A 211 12.89 2.58 -6.26
CA LYS A 211 14.17 2.15 -6.82
C LYS A 211 13.94 1.73 -8.27
N MET A 212 14.27 2.62 -9.19
CA MET A 212 14.07 2.47 -10.63
C MET A 212 15.37 2.81 -11.40
N SER A 213 16.51 2.36 -10.85
CA SER A 213 17.85 2.60 -11.42
C SER A 213 18.25 4.07 -11.56
N GLN A 214 17.63 4.99 -10.81
CA GLN A 214 17.87 6.44 -10.94
C GLN A 214 19.31 6.82 -10.61
N GLU A 215 20.00 6.06 -9.76
CA GLU A 215 21.40 6.27 -9.40
C GLU A 215 22.38 6.05 -10.56
N MET A 216 21.95 5.29 -11.58
CA MET A 216 22.79 4.92 -12.72
C MET A 216 22.96 6.09 -13.71
N ARG A 217 23.94 5.94 -14.60
CA ARG A 217 24.17 6.88 -15.69
C ARG A 217 23.01 6.87 -16.69
N LYS A 218 22.89 7.90 -17.51
CA LYS A 218 21.80 8.01 -18.50
C LYS A 218 21.80 6.82 -19.47
N GLY A 219 22.95 6.45 -20.03
CA GLY A 219 23.03 5.33 -20.97
C GLY A 219 22.68 3.98 -20.33
N ASP A 220 22.96 3.80 -19.04
CA ASP A 220 22.57 2.59 -18.30
C ASP A 220 21.06 2.56 -18.02
N ARG A 221 20.44 3.69 -17.65
CA ARG A 221 18.98 3.77 -17.48
C ARG A 221 18.25 3.48 -18.79
N GLU A 222 18.71 4.05 -19.90
CA GLU A 222 18.18 3.76 -21.23
C GLU A 222 18.35 2.27 -21.61
N GLY A 223 19.49 1.67 -21.24
CA GLY A 223 19.72 0.24 -21.43
C GLY A 223 18.78 -0.65 -20.61
N VAL A 224 18.47 -0.26 -19.36
CA VAL A 224 17.45 -0.91 -18.52
C VAL A 224 16.06 -0.83 -19.14
N ILE A 225 15.67 0.33 -19.64
CA ILE A 225 14.36 0.56 -20.30
C ILE A 225 14.22 -0.36 -21.52
N ARG A 226 15.19 -0.31 -22.45
CA ARG A 226 15.19 -1.18 -23.63
C ARG A 226 15.24 -2.66 -23.26
N GLY A 227 16.03 -3.01 -22.25
CA GLY A 227 16.14 -4.37 -21.74
C GLY A 227 14.79 -4.93 -21.29
N PHE A 228 14.05 -4.17 -20.49
CA PHE A 228 12.72 -4.56 -20.04
C PHE A 228 11.68 -4.59 -21.16
N GLN A 229 11.70 -3.63 -22.09
CA GLN A 229 10.82 -3.65 -23.27
C GLN A 229 11.06 -4.89 -24.14
N SER A 230 12.32 -5.33 -24.27
CA SER A 230 12.68 -6.51 -25.07
C SER A 230 12.17 -7.83 -24.51
N LEU A 231 11.72 -7.87 -23.25
CA LEU A 231 11.09 -9.05 -22.68
C LEU A 231 9.73 -9.37 -23.31
N GLY A 232 9.08 -8.38 -23.93
CA GLY A 232 7.79 -8.55 -24.60
C GLY A 232 6.63 -8.93 -23.67
N SER A 233 6.78 -8.76 -22.35
CA SER A 233 5.75 -9.03 -21.35
C SER A 233 5.14 -7.73 -20.82
N ASP A 234 3.87 -7.78 -20.39
CA ASP A 234 3.18 -6.64 -19.78
C ASP A 234 3.94 -6.09 -18.56
N GLY A 235 4.44 -6.99 -17.71
CA GLY A 235 5.28 -6.61 -16.57
C GLY A 235 6.59 -5.94 -16.98
N GLY A 236 7.21 -6.37 -18.09
CA GLY A 236 8.39 -5.73 -18.66
C GLY A 236 8.09 -4.33 -19.20
N GLN A 237 6.97 -4.15 -19.90
CA GLN A 237 6.55 -2.83 -20.39
C GLN A 237 6.23 -1.87 -19.24
N ALA A 238 5.47 -2.32 -18.25
CA ALA A 238 5.09 -1.49 -17.12
C ALA A 238 6.30 -1.07 -16.25
N ILE A 239 7.27 -1.96 -16.00
CA ILE A 239 8.48 -1.56 -15.25
C ILE A 239 9.38 -0.64 -16.09
N ALA A 240 9.44 -0.83 -17.42
CA ALA A 240 10.18 0.07 -18.31
C ALA A 240 9.62 1.49 -18.28
N ALA A 241 8.28 1.64 -18.27
CA ALA A 241 7.62 2.93 -18.16
C ALA A 241 7.96 3.65 -16.85
N LEU A 242 7.96 2.94 -15.72
CA LEU A 242 8.35 3.50 -14.42
C LEU A 242 9.84 3.91 -14.39
N VAL A 243 10.73 3.13 -15.00
CA VAL A 243 12.16 3.52 -15.12
C VAL A 243 12.31 4.76 -15.99
N GLN A 244 11.56 4.87 -17.09
CA GLN A 244 11.55 6.04 -17.96
C GLN A 244 11.06 7.29 -17.21
N GLU A 245 9.90 7.22 -16.56
CA GLU A 245 9.33 8.32 -15.76
C GLU A 245 10.35 8.84 -14.73
N ARG A 246 10.94 7.94 -13.95
CA ARG A 246 11.91 8.30 -12.91
C ARG A 246 13.23 8.80 -13.50
N SER A 247 13.60 8.34 -14.69
CA SER A 247 14.75 8.86 -15.41
C SER A 247 14.53 10.30 -15.86
N ASP A 248 13.35 10.59 -16.41
CA ASP A 248 12.98 11.92 -16.92
C ASP A 248 12.86 12.95 -15.81
N MET A 249 12.23 12.57 -14.69
CA MET A 249 12.20 13.39 -13.48
C MET A 249 13.61 13.78 -13.01
N LYS A 250 14.55 12.85 -13.01
CA LYS A 250 15.94 13.12 -12.62
C LYS A 250 16.64 14.08 -13.60
N GLU A 251 16.37 14.00 -14.90
CA GLU A 251 16.95 14.94 -15.87
C GLU A 251 16.33 16.33 -15.74
N LEU A 252 15.02 16.42 -15.50
CA LEU A 252 14.34 17.69 -15.27
C LEU A 252 14.91 18.42 -14.04
N ALA A 253 15.15 17.70 -12.95
CA ALA A 253 15.72 18.25 -11.72
C ALA A 253 17.15 18.81 -11.87
N LYS A 254 17.88 18.48 -12.95
CA LYS A 254 19.21 19.07 -13.25
C LYS A 254 19.13 20.42 -13.97
N THR A 255 17.96 20.77 -14.49
CA THR A 255 17.75 21.95 -15.35
C THR A 255 17.23 23.15 -14.54
N ILE A 256 16.89 22.93 -13.27
CA ILE A 256 16.45 23.92 -12.28
C ILE A 256 17.66 24.28 -11.41
#